data_AF-A0A1C5UU34-F1
#
_entry.id   AF-A0A1C5UU34-F1
#
_cell.length_a   1.000
_cell.length_b   1.000
_cell.length_c   1.000
_cell.angle_alpha   90.00
_cell.angle_beta   90.00
_cell.angle_gamma   90.00
#
_symmetry.space_group_name_H-M   'P 1'
#
loop_
_entity.id
_entity.type
_entity.pdbx_description
1 polymer ?
#
loop_
_entity_poly.entity_id
_entity_poly.type
_entity_poly.pdbx_seq_one_letter_code
_entity_poly.pdbx_strand_id
1 'polypeptide(L)'
;MVIRVKNKKRIFAYLTIIYLLVMSGSVLHYKYMGTIGTINMNITIVFFACYLLTHKSRSRYLKKEINDIFMILAALGLIVVMLLGKSNFTGYLATYCALLMPWLIVQMVDFDYFIDAYIKTMLVLVVCSLVFFYFPQVLNVMPGTVLKTSGWSYDFYGIYAKFHKAEYEILERNIGIFWEPGMYQGYVIFASILVAVRKEISWKTIIYQILMVVCIFSMKSTTGYLLLIPVFLIYALKSAEGFNKKVQFLMTAVIIGITVIIFFNNDILYGIIEFISPDIIPKISNTSNESTATRLYSTLIDMNLVVRHPFGINILEIDSMRAQMAGILRYMVDGSNINTTFTMMLYYGVIPGLLYLFLQIKACFMMSDNRFISAVILVITLIIINTEPHYMTLLFTTFFMYFARKIEKNEYNEMQSEG
;
A
#
# COMPACT_ATOMS: atom_id res chain seq x y z
N MET A 1 -1.28 6.26 -37.28
CA MET A 1 -0.37 5.36 -36.53
C MET A 1 -0.16 5.80 -35.07
N VAL A 2 0.19 7.08 -34.82
CA VAL A 2 0.45 7.64 -33.47
C VAL A 2 -0.73 7.49 -32.48
N ILE A 3 -1.98 7.72 -32.92
CA ILE A 3 -3.18 7.58 -32.08
C ILE A 3 -3.36 6.12 -31.62
N ARG A 4 -3.14 5.14 -32.51
CA ARG A 4 -3.24 3.70 -32.17
C ARG A 4 -2.18 3.28 -31.16
N VAL A 5 -0.96 3.82 -31.24
CA VAL A 5 0.12 3.51 -30.27
C VAL A 5 -0.20 4.10 -28.89
N LYS A 6 -0.70 5.34 -28.82
CA LYS A 6 -1.13 5.97 -27.55
C LYS A 6 -2.26 5.17 -26.87
N ASN A 7 -3.23 4.67 -27.63
CA ASN A 7 -4.31 3.85 -27.09
C ASN A 7 -3.82 2.50 -26.55
N LYS A 8 -2.86 1.84 -27.22
CA LYS A 8 -2.27 0.59 -26.72
C LYS A 8 -1.54 0.78 -25.39
N LYS A 9 -0.73 1.84 -25.25
CA LYS A 9 -0.04 2.17 -23.98
C LYS A 9 -1.01 2.42 -22.83
N ARG A 10 -2.10 3.15 -23.10
CA ARG A 10 -3.17 3.38 -22.12
C ARG A 10 -3.83 2.10 -21.67
N ILE A 11 -4.27 1.25 -22.61
CA ILE A 11 -4.92 -0.02 -22.29
C ILE A 11 -3.99 -0.89 -21.45
N PHE A 12 -2.72 -0.98 -21.83
CA PHE A 12 -1.73 -1.74 -21.06
C PHE A 12 -1.58 -1.20 -19.63
N ALA A 13 -1.52 0.12 -19.44
CA ALA A 13 -1.47 0.72 -18.10
C ALA A 13 -2.71 0.38 -17.24
N TYR A 14 -3.93 0.42 -17.81
CA TYR A 14 -5.14 0.00 -17.08
C TYR A 14 -5.10 -1.49 -16.70
N LEU A 15 -4.67 -2.37 -17.61
CA LEU A 15 -4.52 -3.79 -17.32
C LEU A 15 -3.50 -4.02 -16.20
N THR A 16 -2.38 -3.28 -16.20
CA THR A 16 -1.40 -3.32 -15.12
C THR A 16 -1.99 -2.87 -13.79
N ILE A 17 -2.78 -1.80 -13.75
CA ILE A 17 -3.42 -1.35 -12.51
C ILE A 17 -4.42 -2.39 -11.99
N ILE A 18 -5.27 -2.95 -12.86
CA ILE A 18 -6.21 -3.99 -12.47
C ILE A 18 -5.46 -5.20 -11.89
N TYR A 19 -4.39 -5.63 -12.57
CA TYR A 19 -3.51 -6.68 -12.07
C TYR A 19 -2.96 -6.36 -10.68
N LEU A 20 -2.37 -5.17 -10.50
CA LEU A 20 -1.79 -4.75 -9.22
C LEU A 20 -2.84 -4.69 -8.11
N LEU A 21 -4.05 -4.22 -8.37
CA LEU A 21 -5.13 -4.14 -7.39
C LEU A 21 -5.62 -5.55 -6.99
N VAL A 22 -5.77 -6.45 -7.96
CA VAL A 22 -6.09 -7.86 -7.66
C VAL A 22 -5.00 -8.44 -6.76
N MET A 23 -3.73 -8.26 -7.11
CA MET A 23 -2.58 -8.79 -6.36
C MET A 23 -2.31 -8.12 -5.01
N SER A 24 -2.94 -6.99 -4.70
CA SER A 24 -2.63 -6.17 -3.52
C SER A 24 -3.82 -6.12 -2.54
N GLY A 25 -4.19 -7.29 -2.00
CA GLY A 25 -5.20 -7.35 -0.92
C GLY A 25 -6.66 -7.33 -1.39
N SER A 26 -6.94 -7.66 -2.65
CA SER A 26 -8.32 -7.95 -3.06
C SER A 26 -8.88 -9.18 -2.34
N VAL A 27 -10.21 -9.31 -2.27
CA VAL A 27 -10.86 -10.55 -1.76
C VAL A 27 -10.40 -11.78 -2.55
N LEU A 28 -10.19 -11.63 -3.87
CA LEU A 28 -9.67 -12.71 -4.71
C LEU A 28 -8.26 -13.12 -4.28
N HIS A 29 -7.37 -12.17 -4.02
CA HIS A 29 -6.04 -12.45 -3.51
C HIS A 29 -6.09 -13.13 -2.15
N TYR A 30 -6.94 -12.65 -1.24
CA TYR A 30 -7.08 -13.27 0.08
C TYR A 30 -7.60 -14.72 0.00
N LYS A 31 -8.59 -14.98 -0.87
CA LYS A 31 -9.14 -16.32 -1.08
C LYS A 31 -8.14 -17.28 -1.76
N TYR A 32 -7.41 -16.80 -2.75
CA TYR A 32 -6.57 -17.64 -3.63
C TYR A 32 -5.08 -17.31 -3.51
N MET A 33 -4.60 -16.90 -2.32
CA MET A 33 -3.25 -16.37 -2.11
C MET A 33 -2.14 -17.26 -2.71
N GLY A 34 -2.21 -18.59 -2.48
CA GLY A 34 -1.22 -19.53 -3.04
C GLY A 34 -1.27 -19.64 -4.57
N THR A 35 -2.48 -19.75 -5.15
CA THR A 35 -2.67 -19.83 -6.61
C THR A 35 -2.27 -18.53 -7.29
N ILE A 36 -2.70 -17.39 -6.75
CA ILE A 36 -2.39 -16.06 -7.27
C ILE A 36 -0.88 -15.74 -7.13
N GLY A 37 -0.25 -16.14 -6.03
CA GLY A 37 1.22 -16.07 -5.89
C GLY A 37 1.95 -16.87 -6.95
N THR A 38 1.47 -18.08 -7.26
CA THR A 38 2.03 -18.93 -8.34
C THR A 38 1.81 -18.32 -9.72
N ILE A 39 0.63 -17.75 -9.98
CA ILE A 39 0.34 -17.04 -11.24
C ILE A 39 1.29 -15.84 -11.39
N ASN A 40 1.48 -15.02 -10.34
CA ASN A 40 2.41 -13.90 -10.37
C ASN A 40 3.83 -14.36 -10.65
N MET A 41 4.31 -15.41 -9.98
CA MET A 41 5.63 -15.98 -10.24
C MET A 41 5.80 -16.35 -11.73
N ASN A 42 4.86 -17.10 -12.30
CA ASN A 42 4.92 -17.53 -13.70
C ASN A 42 4.88 -16.35 -14.69
N ILE A 43 3.98 -15.38 -14.49
CA ILE A 43 3.90 -14.17 -15.34
C ILE A 43 5.19 -13.36 -15.22
N THR A 44 5.73 -13.21 -14.01
CA THR A 44 6.99 -12.49 -13.76
C THR A 44 8.14 -13.11 -14.54
N ILE A 45 8.29 -14.44 -14.49
CA ILE A 45 9.35 -15.16 -15.21
C ILE A 45 9.23 -14.94 -16.72
N VAL A 46 8.02 -15.07 -17.27
CA VAL A 46 7.78 -14.84 -18.71
C VAL A 46 8.13 -13.39 -19.09
N PHE A 47 7.67 -12.41 -18.32
CA PHE A 47 7.94 -11.00 -18.60
C PHE A 47 9.42 -10.66 -18.45
N PHE A 48 10.09 -11.24 -17.46
CA PHE A 48 11.53 -11.09 -17.29
C PHE A 48 12.31 -11.70 -18.47
N ALA A 49 11.94 -12.90 -18.93
CA ALA A 49 12.54 -13.52 -20.10
C ALA A 49 12.33 -12.67 -21.37
N CYS A 50 11.11 -12.18 -21.60
CA CYS A 50 10.81 -11.26 -22.70
C CYS A 50 11.62 -9.96 -22.60
N TYR A 51 11.76 -9.40 -21.40
CA TYR A 51 12.58 -8.21 -21.15
C TYR A 51 14.04 -8.45 -21.52
N LEU A 52 14.64 -9.56 -21.07
CA LEU A 52 16.02 -9.93 -21.41
C LEU A 52 16.21 -10.12 -22.92
N LEU A 53 15.29 -10.81 -23.59
CA LEU A 53 15.35 -11.06 -25.04
C LEU A 53 15.28 -9.76 -25.85
N THR A 54 14.42 -8.82 -25.45
CA THR A 54 14.23 -7.54 -26.15
C THR A 54 15.35 -6.54 -25.86
N HIS A 55 16.05 -6.67 -24.72
CA HIS A 55 17.09 -5.73 -24.28
C HIS A 55 18.51 -6.30 -24.34
N LYS A 56 18.74 -7.40 -25.08
CA LYS A 56 20.04 -8.10 -25.27
C LYS A 56 21.24 -7.17 -25.59
N SER A 57 21.01 -6.00 -26.21
CA SER A 57 22.07 -5.03 -26.58
C SER A 57 22.35 -3.95 -25.53
N ARG A 58 21.48 -3.73 -24.53
CA ARG A 58 21.67 -2.71 -23.47
C ARG A 58 22.27 -3.29 -22.18
N SER A 59 22.54 -4.60 -22.17
CA SER A 59 23.01 -5.39 -21.03
C SER A 59 24.42 -5.03 -20.50
N ARG A 60 25.16 -4.10 -21.11
CA ARG A 60 26.53 -3.81 -20.64
C ARG A 60 26.60 -3.02 -19.33
N TYR A 61 25.54 -2.36 -18.90
CA TYR A 61 25.51 -1.69 -17.60
C TYR A 61 24.12 -1.81 -17.00
N LEU A 62 23.94 -2.63 -15.95
CA LEU A 62 22.95 -2.33 -14.93
C LEU A 62 23.17 -0.87 -14.60
N LYS A 63 22.16 -0.03 -14.84
CA LYS A 63 22.29 1.35 -14.42
C LYS A 63 22.45 1.27 -12.91
N LYS A 64 23.36 2.04 -12.32
CA LYS A 64 23.54 2.05 -10.86
C LYS A 64 22.36 2.79 -10.18
N GLU A 65 21.15 2.61 -10.71
CA GLU A 65 19.90 3.13 -10.17
C GLU A 65 19.62 2.41 -8.85
N ILE A 66 19.03 3.13 -7.91
CA ILE A 66 18.81 2.57 -6.57
C ILE A 66 17.87 1.35 -6.58
N ASN A 67 16.93 1.33 -7.53
CA ASN A 67 16.02 0.20 -7.73
C ASN A 67 16.79 -1.06 -8.13
N ASP A 68 17.80 -0.94 -8.99
CA ASP A 68 18.61 -2.06 -9.47
C ASP A 68 19.47 -2.63 -8.32
N ILE A 69 20.08 -1.74 -7.52
CA ILE A 69 20.85 -2.13 -6.32
C ILE A 69 19.94 -2.86 -5.33
N PHE A 70 18.74 -2.34 -5.09
CA PHE A 70 17.75 -2.98 -4.21
C PHE A 70 17.38 -4.38 -4.69
N MET A 71 17.10 -4.55 -5.99
CA MET A 71 16.75 -5.86 -6.54
C MET A 71 17.86 -6.90 -6.41
N ILE A 72 19.12 -6.48 -6.57
CA ILE A 72 20.29 -7.36 -6.40
C ILE A 72 20.44 -7.75 -4.93
N LEU A 73 20.40 -6.77 -4.01
CA LEU A 73 20.55 -7.04 -2.58
C LEU A 73 19.39 -7.86 -2.02
N ALA A 74 18.15 -7.64 -2.49
CA ALA A 74 17.00 -8.45 -2.12
C ALA A 74 17.14 -9.91 -2.60
N ALA A 75 17.68 -10.13 -3.80
CA ALA A 75 17.98 -11.48 -4.30
C ALA A 75 19.03 -12.18 -3.43
N LEU A 76 20.13 -11.49 -3.14
CA LEU A 76 21.20 -12.00 -2.27
C LEU A 76 20.69 -12.29 -0.85
N GLY A 77 19.87 -11.39 -0.30
CA GLY A 77 19.23 -11.56 1.00
C GLY A 77 18.37 -12.83 1.05
N LEU A 78 17.51 -13.04 0.06
CA LEU A 78 16.70 -14.27 -0.02
C LEU A 78 17.56 -15.53 -0.19
N ILE A 79 18.65 -15.47 -0.96
CA ILE A 79 19.58 -16.60 -1.08
C ILE A 79 20.18 -16.92 0.29
N VAL A 80 20.62 -15.92 1.06
CA VAL A 80 21.14 -16.12 2.42
C VAL A 80 20.07 -16.74 3.32
N VAL A 81 18.85 -16.18 3.36
CA VAL A 81 17.74 -16.73 4.16
C VAL A 81 17.40 -18.17 3.74
N MET A 82 17.43 -18.46 2.44
CA MET A 82 17.19 -19.81 1.92
C MET A 82 18.27 -20.80 2.33
N LEU A 83 19.55 -20.40 2.33
CA LEU A 83 20.66 -21.26 2.76
C LEU A 83 20.65 -21.51 4.27
N LEU A 84 20.13 -20.56 5.06
CA LEU A 84 19.98 -20.69 6.51
C LEU A 84 18.75 -21.54 6.89
N GLY A 85 17.74 -21.61 6.03
CA GLY A 85 16.50 -22.36 6.24
C GLY A 85 16.48 -23.73 5.56
N LYS A 86 15.60 -24.64 6.03
CA LYS A 86 15.30 -25.92 5.37
C LYS A 86 14.00 -25.82 4.58
N SER A 87 13.95 -24.92 3.60
CA SER A 87 12.71 -24.54 2.91
C SER A 87 12.78 -24.77 1.39
N ASN A 88 11.62 -24.92 0.76
CA ASN A 88 11.49 -25.21 -0.67
C ASN A 88 11.80 -23.98 -1.52
N PHE A 89 12.66 -24.15 -2.53
CA PHE A 89 13.09 -23.11 -3.49
C PHE A 89 11.93 -22.30 -4.08
N THR A 90 10.81 -22.95 -4.40
CA THR A 90 9.64 -22.31 -5.02
C THR A 90 9.06 -21.17 -4.17
N GLY A 91 9.07 -21.30 -2.84
CA GLY A 91 8.56 -20.26 -1.95
C GLY A 91 9.42 -18.99 -2.03
N TYR A 92 10.75 -19.14 -1.96
CA TYR A 92 11.69 -18.02 -2.10
C TYR A 92 11.64 -17.40 -3.50
N LEU A 93 11.50 -18.21 -4.54
CA LEU A 93 11.34 -17.70 -5.91
C LEU A 93 10.06 -16.88 -6.06
N ALA A 94 8.94 -17.34 -5.51
CA ALA A 94 7.68 -16.59 -5.52
C ALA A 94 7.81 -15.26 -4.77
N THR A 95 8.46 -15.26 -3.61
CA THR A 95 8.76 -14.06 -2.80
C THR A 95 9.68 -13.08 -3.53
N TYR A 96 10.68 -13.58 -4.28
CA TYR A 96 11.50 -12.71 -5.13
C TYR A 96 10.68 -12.14 -6.30
N CYS A 97 9.84 -12.95 -6.94
CA CYS A 97 9.00 -12.50 -8.06
C CYS A 97 8.01 -11.41 -7.64
N ALA A 98 7.56 -11.40 -6.38
CA ALA A 98 6.74 -10.32 -5.83
C ALA A 98 7.46 -8.95 -5.81
N LEU A 99 8.80 -8.91 -5.72
CA LEU A 99 9.61 -7.69 -5.85
C LEU A 99 10.10 -7.43 -7.28
N LEU A 100 10.33 -8.48 -8.06
CA LEU A 100 10.78 -8.36 -9.44
C LEU A 100 9.68 -7.81 -10.36
N MET A 101 8.42 -8.16 -10.12
CA MET A 101 7.29 -7.68 -10.93
C MET A 101 7.11 -6.15 -10.85
N PRO A 102 7.12 -5.49 -9.67
CA PRO A 102 7.13 -4.03 -9.58
C PRO A 102 8.28 -3.39 -10.35
N TRP A 103 9.48 -3.97 -10.24
CA TRP A 103 10.65 -3.49 -10.98
C TRP A 103 10.42 -3.59 -12.51
N LEU A 104 9.91 -4.72 -12.99
CA LEU A 104 9.57 -4.91 -14.41
C LEU A 104 8.51 -3.92 -14.90
N ILE A 105 7.47 -3.68 -14.10
CA ILE A 105 6.40 -2.73 -14.43
C ILE A 105 6.99 -1.34 -14.65
N VAL A 106 7.91 -0.89 -13.78
CA VAL A 106 8.58 0.41 -13.89
C VAL A 106 9.49 0.51 -15.13
N GLN A 107 9.96 -0.61 -15.67
CA GLN A 107 10.70 -0.65 -16.94
C GLN A 107 9.79 -0.65 -18.18
N MET A 108 8.57 -1.20 -18.06
CA MET A 108 7.69 -1.46 -19.21
C MET A 108 6.54 -0.47 -19.37
N VAL A 109 6.07 0.15 -18.29
CA VAL A 109 4.95 1.08 -18.30
C VAL A 109 5.45 2.50 -18.04
N ASP A 110 4.95 3.44 -18.84
CA ASP A 110 5.30 4.85 -18.70
C ASP A 110 4.59 5.45 -17.47
N PHE A 111 5.34 6.19 -16.64
CA PHE A 111 4.86 6.77 -15.37
C PHE A 111 3.56 7.57 -15.50
N ASP A 112 3.45 8.46 -16.49
CA ASP A 112 2.26 9.32 -16.67
C ASP A 112 1.00 8.50 -16.95
N TYR A 113 1.13 7.45 -17.77
CA TYR A 113 0.02 6.54 -18.07
C TYR A 113 -0.35 5.70 -16.86
N PHE A 114 0.64 5.26 -16.07
CA PHE A 114 0.43 4.52 -14.83
C PHE A 114 -0.36 5.33 -13.80
N ILE A 115 0.07 6.57 -13.53
CA ILE A 115 -0.59 7.47 -12.56
C ILE A 115 -2.02 7.83 -13.01
N ASP A 116 -2.20 8.16 -14.30
CA ASP A 116 -3.52 8.47 -14.85
C ASP A 116 -4.47 7.26 -14.78
N ALA A 117 -3.98 6.06 -15.14
CA ALA A 117 -4.76 4.84 -15.05
C ALA A 117 -5.14 4.51 -13.61
N TYR A 118 -4.22 4.68 -12.65
CA TYR A 118 -4.52 4.43 -11.23
C TYR A 118 -5.61 5.36 -10.69
N ILE A 119 -5.46 6.67 -10.87
CA ILE A 119 -6.43 7.67 -10.38
C ILE A 119 -7.82 7.42 -10.98
N LYS A 120 -7.91 7.13 -12.28
CA LYS A 120 -9.19 6.86 -12.94
C LYS A 120 -9.79 5.53 -12.51
N THR A 121 -8.99 4.49 -12.32
CA THR A 121 -9.46 3.19 -11.84
C THR A 121 -9.99 3.31 -10.42
N MET A 122 -9.27 4.02 -9.54
CA MET A 122 -9.71 4.26 -8.17
C MET A 122 -11.00 5.07 -8.10
N LEU A 123 -11.17 6.08 -8.96
CA LEU A 123 -12.44 6.80 -9.07
C LEU A 123 -13.60 5.86 -9.44
N VAL A 124 -13.42 5.00 -10.43
CA VAL A 124 -14.44 4.02 -10.82
C VAL A 124 -14.77 3.09 -9.66
N LEU A 125 -13.76 2.53 -8.99
CA LEU A 125 -13.96 1.65 -7.85
C LEU A 125 -14.69 2.34 -6.69
N VAL A 126 -14.37 3.61 -6.42
CA VAL A 126 -15.04 4.40 -5.37
C VAL A 126 -16.48 4.70 -5.73
N VAL A 127 -16.76 5.13 -6.95
CA VAL A 127 -18.14 5.39 -7.39
C VAL A 127 -18.97 4.10 -7.35
N CYS A 128 -18.43 2.99 -7.89
CA CYS A 128 -19.10 1.71 -7.86
C CYS A 128 -19.32 1.22 -6.41
N SER A 129 -18.31 1.29 -5.55
CA SER A 129 -18.44 0.81 -4.17
C SER A 129 -19.46 1.62 -3.37
N LEU A 130 -19.49 2.95 -3.55
CA LEU A 130 -20.50 3.82 -2.94
C LEU A 130 -21.92 3.48 -3.42
N VAL A 131 -22.11 3.29 -4.72
CA VAL A 131 -23.41 2.91 -5.29
C VAL A 131 -23.87 1.57 -4.71
N PHE A 132 -23.01 0.54 -4.72
CA PHE A 132 -23.39 -0.78 -4.21
C PHE A 132 -23.58 -0.81 -2.69
N PHE A 133 -22.86 0.03 -1.96
CA PHE A 133 -22.98 0.12 -0.51
C PHE A 133 -24.29 0.81 -0.08
N TYR A 134 -24.61 1.97 -0.66
CA TYR A 134 -25.82 2.72 -0.31
C TYR A 134 -27.09 2.22 -1.02
N PHE A 135 -26.95 1.53 -2.15
CA PHE A 135 -28.07 0.96 -2.93
C PHE A 135 -27.86 -0.55 -3.17
N PRO A 136 -27.86 -1.38 -2.11
CA PRO A 136 -27.54 -2.81 -2.21
C PRO A 136 -28.49 -3.59 -3.11
N GLN A 137 -29.71 -3.10 -3.36
CA GLN A 137 -30.66 -3.68 -4.31
C GLN A 137 -30.11 -3.81 -5.73
N VAL A 138 -29.12 -2.99 -6.12
CA VAL A 138 -28.45 -3.08 -7.42
C VAL A 138 -27.65 -4.40 -7.54
N LEU A 139 -27.22 -4.99 -6.42
CA LEU A 139 -26.48 -6.26 -6.43
C LEU A 139 -27.36 -7.46 -6.79
N ASN A 140 -28.68 -7.37 -6.66
CA ASN A 140 -29.60 -8.48 -6.94
C ASN A 140 -29.62 -8.89 -8.43
N VAL A 141 -29.20 -7.99 -9.33
CA VAL A 141 -29.12 -8.26 -10.78
C VAL A 141 -27.69 -8.54 -11.25
N MET A 142 -26.71 -8.47 -10.35
CA MET A 142 -25.31 -8.72 -10.66
C MET A 142 -24.96 -10.21 -10.46
N PRO A 143 -24.10 -10.80 -11.31
CA PRO A 143 -23.58 -12.13 -11.06
C PRO A 143 -22.70 -12.09 -9.81
N GLY A 144 -23.14 -12.78 -8.74
CA GLY A 144 -22.43 -12.90 -7.48
C GLY A 144 -21.93 -14.32 -7.24
N THR A 145 -20.79 -14.45 -6.55
CA THR A 145 -20.28 -15.73 -6.04
C THR A 145 -19.90 -15.59 -4.58
N VAL A 146 -20.14 -16.64 -3.79
CA VAL A 146 -19.68 -16.67 -2.39
C VAL A 146 -18.24 -17.18 -2.36
N LEU A 147 -17.32 -16.35 -1.82
CA LEU A 147 -15.92 -16.70 -1.61
C LEU A 147 -15.67 -16.93 -0.12
N LYS A 148 -15.36 -18.18 0.26
CA LYS A 148 -15.06 -18.56 1.66
C LYS A 148 -13.56 -18.58 1.91
N THR A 149 -13.03 -17.74 2.78
CA THR A 149 -11.61 -17.76 3.20
C THR A 149 -11.44 -18.48 4.53
N SER A 150 -10.24 -18.47 5.10
CA SER A 150 -9.96 -19.06 6.42
C SER A 150 -10.65 -18.30 7.56
N GLY A 151 -10.81 -16.98 7.43
CA GLY A 151 -11.40 -16.12 8.47
C GLY A 151 -12.82 -15.63 8.16
N TRP A 152 -13.15 -15.40 6.89
CA TRP A 152 -14.38 -14.70 6.50
C TRP A 152 -15.01 -15.30 5.25
N SER A 153 -16.30 -15.05 5.04
CA SER A 153 -16.99 -15.34 3.78
C SER A 153 -17.44 -14.03 3.13
N TYR A 154 -17.38 -13.96 1.80
CA TYR A 154 -17.69 -12.75 1.05
C TYR A 154 -18.68 -13.05 -0.08
N ASP A 155 -19.64 -12.17 -0.30
CA ASP A 155 -20.38 -12.09 -1.56
C ASP A 155 -19.58 -11.21 -2.53
N PHE A 156 -19.06 -11.81 -3.60
CA PHE A 156 -18.19 -11.16 -4.57
C PHE A 156 -18.88 -10.99 -5.92
N TYR A 157 -18.88 -9.76 -6.44
CA TYR A 157 -19.57 -9.34 -7.66
C TYR A 157 -18.59 -8.81 -8.73
N GLY A 158 -17.32 -9.24 -8.68
CA GLY A 158 -16.28 -8.83 -9.64
C GLY A 158 -15.63 -7.48 -9.31
N ILE A 159 -16.42 -6.41 -9.21
CA ILE A 159 -15.96 -5.03 -8.92
C ILE A 159 -16.36 -4.53 -7.54
N TYR A 160 -16.96 -5.40 -6.73
CA TYR A 160 -17.37 -5.12 -5.36
C TYR A 160 -17.48 -6.41 -4.56
N ALA A 161 -17.25 -6.32 -3.26
CA ALA A 161 -17.44 -7.38 -2.30
C ALA A 161 -18.13 -6.83 -1.05
N LYS A 162 -18.89 -7.68 -0.39
CA LYS A 162 -19.38 -7.47 0.98
C LYS A 162 -19.21 -8.74 1.79
N PHE A 163 -19.21 -8.63 3.11
CA PHE A 163 -19.21 -9.79 3.97
C PHE A 163 -20.50 -10.60 3.77
N HIS A 164 -20.35 -11.91 3.56
CA HIS A 164 -21.46 -12.83 3.39
C HIS A 164 -22.17 -13.01 4.72
N LYS A 165 -23.51 -12.81 4.74
CA LYS A 165 -24.32 -12.85 5.97
C LYS A 165 -23.68 -12.02 7.08
N ALA A 166 -23.56 -10.71 6.85
CA ALA A 166 -23.12 -9.76 7.87
C ALA A 166 -24.12 -9.78 9.05
N GLU A 167 -23.96 -10.71 9.97
CA GLU A 167 -24.81 -10.87 11.16
C GLU A 167 -24.53 -9.78 12.20
N TYR A 168 -23.39 -9.09 12.06
CA TYR A 168 -22.97 -8.02 12.94
C TYR A 168 -22.75 -6.74 12.13
N GLU A 169 -23.13 -5.58 12.68
CA GLU A 169 -22.90 -4.26 12.09
C GLU A 169 -21.42 -4.00 11.77
N ILE A 170 -20.48 -4.68 12.44
CA ILE A 170 -19.05 -4.65 12.12
C ILE A 170 -18.75 -5.08 10.68
N LEU A 171 -19.57 -5.98 10.14
CA LEU A 171 -19.44 -6.54 8.81
C LEU A 171 -20.25 -5.72 7.77
N GLU A 172 -20.99 -4.70 8.20
CA GLU A 172 -21.69 -3.74 7.33
C GLU A 172 -20.81 -2.53 6.99
N ARG A 173 -19.60 -2.80 6.49
CA ARG A 173 -18.61 -1.78 6.12
C ARG A 173 -18.32 -1.86 4.64
N ASN A 174 -18.10 -0.71 4.00
CA ASN A 174 -17.66 -0.70 2.62
C ASN A 174 -16.22 -1.21 2.52
N ILE A 175 -16.02 -2.36 1.88
CA ILE A 175 -14.70 -2.95 1.64
C ILE A 175 -14.24 -2.85 0.17
N GLY A 176 -15.08 -2.27 -0.70
CA GLY A 176 -14.81 -2.21 -2.14
C GLY A 176 -14.53 -3.60 -2.70
N ILE A 177 -13.38 -3.78 -3.37
CA ILE A 177 -12.90 -5.09 -3.86
C ILE A 177 -11.91 -5.77 -2.88
N PHE A 178 -11.62 -5.14 -1.74
CA PHE A 178 -10.58 -5.55 -0.81
C PHE A 178 -11.13 -6.45 0.29
N TRP A 179 -10.25 -7.22 0.91
CA TRP A 179 -10.63 -8.18 1.94
C TRP A 179 -11.11 -7.54 3.24
N GLU A 180 -10.72 -6.30 3.48
CA GLU A 180 -11.10 -5.54 4.66
C GLU A 180 -11.15 -4.03 4.35
N PRO A 181 -11.86 -3.24 5.16
CA PRO A 181 -11.99 -1.79 4.96
C PRO A 181 -10.69 -1.03 5.21
N GLY A 182 -9.84 -1.51 6.14
CA GLY A 182 -8.53 -0.94 6.46
C GLY A 182 -7.51 -1.08 5.33
N MET A 183 -7.60 -2.14 4.54
CA MET A 183 -6.85 -2.28 3.30
C MET A 183 -7.37 -1.29 2.25
N TYR A 184 -8.69 -1.23 2.02
CA TYR A 184 -9.29 -0.36 0.98
C TYR A 184 -8.97 1.13 1.18
N GLN A 185 -9.06 1.63 2.42
CA GLN A 185 -8.75 3.03 2.74
C GLN A 185 -7.34 3.43 2.29
N GLY A 186 -6.36 2.52 2.35
CA GLY A 186 -4.97 2.84 1.99
C GLY A 186 -4.87 3.22 0.53
N TYR A 187 -5.57 2.49 -0.35
CA TYR A 187 -5.63 2.79 -1.78
C TYR A 187 -6.41 4.08 -2.06
N VAL A 188 -7.52 4.31 -1.36
CA VAL A 188 -8.34 5.51 -1.54
C VAL A 188 -7.57 6.77 -1.10
N ILE A 189 -6.95 6.73 0.08
CA ILE A 189 -6.12 7.83 0.60
C ILE A 189 -4.92 8.09 -0.31
N PHE A 190 -4.25 7.04 -0.78
CA PHE A 190 -3.11 7.23 -1.67
C PHE A 190 -3.52 7.86 -3.01
N ALA A 191 -4.68 7.46 -3.57
CA ALA A 191 -5.25 8.11 -4.74
C ALA A 191 -5.62 9.58 -4.47
N SER A 192 -6.13 9.90 -3.27
CA SER A 192 -6.36 11.28 -2.83
C SER A 192 -5.07 12.09 -2.75
N ILE A 193 -3.98 11.54 -2.22
CA ILE A 193 -2.66 12.19 -2.17
C ILE A 193 -2.18 12.53 -3.58
N LEU A 194 -2.21 11.56 -4.50
CA LEU A 194 -1.75 11.76 -5.88
C LEU A 194 -2.51 12.87 -6.61
N VAL A 195 -3.79 13.07 -6.27
CA VAL A 195 -4.58 14.19 -6.79
C VAL A 195 -4.29 15.49 -6.05
N ALA A 196 -4.04 15.44 -4.73
CA ALA A 196 -3.72 16.60 -3.90
C ALA A 196 -2.38 17.26 -4.27
N VAL A 197 -1.37 16.47 -4.65
CA VAL A 197 -0.05 16.97 -5.06
C VAL A 197 -0.03 17.56 -6.47
N ARG A 198 -1.08 17.38 -7.29
CA ARG A 198 -1.15 17.99 -8.62
C ARG A 198 -1.14 19.50 -8.53
N LYS A 199 -0.45 20.19 -9.44
CA LYS A 199 -0.27 21.65 -9.40
C LYS A 199 -1.59 22.41 -9.36
N GLU A 200 -2.55 22.07 -10.22
CA GLU A 200 -3.82 22.79 -10.35
C GLU A 200 -4.97 22.13 -9.58
N ILE A 201 -5.68 22.93 -8.79
CA ILE A 201 -6.94 22.53 -8.13
C ILE A 201 -8.09 23.01 -9.02
N SER A 202 -8.84 22.05 -9.56
CA SER A 202 -10.02 22.32 -10.38
C SER A 202 -11.29 21.85 -9.67
N TRP A 203 -12.47 22.27 -10.15
CA TRP A 203 -13.75 21.74 -9.65
C TRP A 203 -13.83 20.21 -9.75
N LYS A 204 -13.23 19.61 -10.78
CA LYS A 204 -13.13 18.15 -10.93
C LYS A 204 -12.27 17.52 -9.82
N THR A 205 -11.21 18.20 -9.41
CA THR A 205 -10.35 17.81 -8.28
C THR A 205 -11.15 17.81 -6.98
N ILE A 206 -11.99 18.84 -6.77
CA ILE A 206 -12.84 18.95 -5.58
C ILE A 206 -13.87 17.82 -5.53
N ILE A 207 -14.61 17.59 -6.62
CA ILE A 207 -15.59 16.49 -6.71
C ILE A 207 -14.91 15.14 -6.43
N TYR A 208 -13.73 14.91 -7.02
CA TYR A 208 -12.96 13.69 -6.78
C TYR A 208 -12.67 13.51 -5.29
N GLN A 209 -12.19 14.56 -4.61
CA GLN A 209 -11.89 14.46 -3.19
C GLN A 209 -13.12 14.23 -2.32
N ILE A 210 -14.25 14.88 -2.64
CA ILE A 210 -15.52 14.64 -1.95
C ILE A 210 -15.91 13.16 -2.05
N LEU A 211 -15.82 12.57 -3.24
CA LEU A 211 -16.12 11.14 -3.44
C LEU A 211 -15.17 10.25 -2.63
N MET A 212 -13.88 10.56 -2.58
CA MET A 212 -12.91 9.80 -1.78
C MET A 212 -13.22 9.90 -0.28
N VAL A 213 -13.55 11.10 0.21
CA VAL A 213 -13.92 11.34 1.62
C VAL A 213 -15.19 10.57 1.99
N VAL A 214 -16.27 10.69 1.20
CA VAL A 214 -17.52 9.94 1.44
C VAL A 214 -17.26 8.43 1.44
N CYS A 215 -16.39 7.95 0.54
CA CYS A 215 -15.97 6.55 0.54
C CYS A 215 -15.26 6.15 1.84
N ILE A 216 -14.30 6.94 2.32
CA ILE A 216 -13.61 6.69 3.59
C ILE A 216 -14.60 6.64 4.77
N PHE A 217 -15.60 7.52 4.81
CA PHE A 217 -16.68 7.47 5.80
C PHE A 217 -17.50 6.16 5.72
N SER A 218 -17.83 5.69 4.51
CA SER A 218 -18.54 4.42 4.33
C SER A 218 -17.74 3.17 4.77
N MET A 219 -16.41 3.27 4.87
CA MET A 219 -15.54 2.19 5.35
C MET A 219 -15.57 2.03 6.88
N LYS A 220 -16.12 3.01 7.62
CA LYS A 220 -16.16 3.01 9.10
C LYS A 220 -14.80 2.69 9.75
N SER A 221 -13.71 3.27 9.24
CA SER A 221 -12.34 2.94 9.65
C SER A 221 -11.64 4.09 10.37
N THR A 222 -11.14 3.82 11.59
CA THR A 222 -10.54 4.81 12.48
C THR A 222 -9.28 5.42 11.89
N THR A 223 -8.39 4.58 11.35
CA THR A 223 -7.19 5.01 10.64
C THR A 223 -7.53 5.87 9.42
N GLY A 224 -8.63 5.57 8.73
CA GLY A 224 -9.06 6.31 7.55
C GLY A 224 -9.46 7.74 7.89
N TYR A 225 -10.21 7.91 8.98
CA TYR A 225 -10.61 9.23 9.49
C TYR A 225 -9.40 10.05 9.93
N LEU A 226 -8.49 9.40 10.66
CA LEU A 226 -7.25 10.02 11.12
C LEU A 226 -6.39 10.51 9.95
N LEU A 227 -6.26 9.70 8.89
CA LEU A 227 -5.43 10.04 7.73
C LEU A 227 -6.04 11.09 6.80
N LEU A 228 -7.33 11.40 6.91
CA LEU A 228 -7.91 12.55 6.19
C LEU A 228 -7.32 13.88 6.66
N ILE A 229 -6.99 14.01 7.96
CA ILE A 229 -6.40 15.22 8.54
C ILE A 229 -5.10 15.62 7.83
N PRO A 230 -4.07 14.76 7.75
CA PRO A 230 -2.84 15.08 7.02
C PRO A 230 -3.06 15.17 5.50
N VAL A 231 -4.07 14.53 4.89
CA VAL A 231 -4.42 14.78 3.48
C VAL A 231 -4.91 16.21 3.26
N PHE A 232 -5.79 16.72 4.12
CA PHE A 232 -6.23 18.13 4.04
C PHE A 232 -5.10 19.11 4.33
N LEU A 233 -4.13 18.74 5.17
CA LEU A 233 -2.91 19.53 5.35
C LEU A 233 -2.12 19.70 4.05
N ILE A 234 -2.07 18.70 3.16
CA ILE A 234 -1.41 18.85 1.86
C ILE A 234 -2.01 20.04 1.09
N TYR A 235 -3.35 20.13 1.05
CA TYR A 235 -4.04 21.25 0.42
C TYR A 235 -3.75 22.58 1.12
N ALA A 236 -3.77 22.61 2.46
CA ALA A 236 -3.45 23.81 3.22
C ALA A 236 -2.01 24.29 2.96
N LEU A 237 -1.03 23.38 2.91
CA LEU A 237 0.36 23.70 2.61
C LEU A 237 0.55 24.21 1.19
N LYS A 238 -0.17 23.66 0.20
CA LYS A 238 -0.16 24.19 -1.17
C LYS A 238 -0.70 25.61 -1.25
N SER A 239 -1.83 25.88 -0.59
CA SER A 239 -2.37 27.23 -0.47
C SER A 239 -1.42 28.17 0.30
N ALA A 240 -0.56 27.61 1.15
CA ALA A 240 0.41 28.34 1.94
C ALA A 240 1.80 28.46 1.30
N GLU A 241 2.01 28.06 0.04
CA GLU A 241 3.33 28.05 -0.62
C GLU A 241 4.02 29.43 -0.64
N GLY A 242 3.25 30.53 -0.58
CA GLY A 242 3.77 31.90 -0.48
C GLY A 242 4.08 32.40 0.94
N PHE A 243 3.80 31.62 1.99
CA PHE A 243 4.05 32.01 3.38
C PHE A 243 5.47 31.66 3.84
N ASN A 244 5.87 32.22 4.99
CA ASN A 244 7.17 31.94 5.61
C ASN A 244 7.32 30.44 5.94
N LYS A 245 8.47 29.84 5.61
CA LYS A 245 8.82 28.45 5.92
C LYS A 245 8.65 28.09 7.40
N LYS A 246 8.83 29.04 8.33
CA LYS A 246 8.56 28.83 9.77
C LYS A 246 7.09 28.50 10.05
N VAL A 247 6.16 29.17 9.35
CA VAL A 247 4.72 28.94 9.48
C VAL A 247 4.36 27.56 8.92
N GLN A 248 4.87 27.22 7.72
CA GLN A 248 4.67 25.90 7.12
C GLN A 248 5.22 24.78 8.01
N PHE A 249 6.40 24.97 8.59
CA PHE A 249 6.98 24.03 9.55
C PHE A 249 6.10 23.87 10.78
N LEU A 250 5.64 24.97 11.39
CA LEU A 250 4.80 24.91 12.58
C LEU A 250 3.46 24.21 12.29
N MET A 251 2.79 24.54 11.17
CA MET A 251 1.58 23.86 10.73
C MET A 251 1.81 22.35 10.57
N THR A 252 2.91 21.98 9.90
CA THR A 252 3.27 20.58 9.66
C THR A 252 3.55 19.85 10.97
N ALA A 253 4.35 20.42 11.86
CA ALA A 253 4.71 19.83 13.13
C ALA A 253 3.49 19.67 14.06
N VAL A 254 2.62 20.69 14.13
CA VAL A 254 1.41 20.65 14.96
C VAL A 254 0.46 19.56 14.47
N ILE A 255 0.18 19.49 13.17
CA ILE A 255 -0.79 18.53 12.65
C ILE A 255 -0.25 17.10 12.66
N ILE A 256 1.04 16.89 12.35
CA ILE A 256 1.67 15.58 12.52
C ILE A 256 1.64 15.20 14.01
N GLY A 257 1.96 16.12 14.91
CA GLY A 257 1.89 15.90 16.36
C GLY A 257 0.49 15.49 16.82
N ILE A 258 -0.55 16.22 16.40
CA ILE A 258 -1.96 15.88 16.67
C ILE A 258 -2.30 14.51 16.11
N THR A 259 -1.91 14.22 14.86
CA THR A 259 -2.17 12.93 14.21
C THR A 259 -1.54 11.78 15.00
N VAL A 260 -0.29 11.93 15.44
CA VAL A 260 0.42 10.94 16.25
C VAL A 260 -0.23 10.80 17.62
N ILE A 261 -0.56 11.90 18.30
CA ILE A 261 -1.22 11.88 19.61
C ILE A 261 -2.56 11.13 19.53
N ILE A 262 -3.42 11.46 18.56
CA ILE A 262 -4.70 10.79 18.37
C ILE A 262 -4.49 9.30 18.01
N PHE A 263 -3.50 8.98 17.18
CA PHE A 263 -3.23 7.60 16.78
C PHE A 263 -2.82 6.71 17.96
N PHE A 264 -2.12 7.27 18.95
CA PHE A 264 -1.68 6.54 20.15
C PHE A 264 -2.60 6.72 21.37
N ASN A 265 -3.60 7.61 21.31
CA ASN A 265 -4.53 7.86 22.41
C ASN A 265 -5.94 7.34 22.08
N ASN A 266 -6.28 6.19 22.65
CA ASN A 266 -7.53 5.48 22.39
C ASN A 266 -8.76 6.27 22.86
N ASP A 267 -8.66 7.03 23.95
CA ASP A 267 -9.81 7.76 24.53
C ASP A 267 -10.22 8.93 23.63
N ILE A 268 -9.23 9.67 23.09
CA ILE A 268 -9.49 10.76 22.15
C ILE A 268 -10.05 10.21 20.83
N LEU A 269 -9.45 9.13 20.33
CA LEU A 269 -9.91 8.46 19.11
C LEU A 269 -11.36 7.96 19.30
N TYR A 270 -11.68 7.38 20.47
CA TYR A 270 -13.01 6.93 20.83
C TYR A 270 -14.01 8.09 20.85
N GLY A 271 -13.71 9.19 21.54
CA GLY A 271 -14.61 10.35 21.60
C GLY A 271 -14.90 10.97 20.22
N ILE A 272 -13.92 10.99 19.31
CA ILE A 272 -14.11 11.45 17.93
C ILE A 272 -15.02 10.48 17.16
N ILE A 273 -14.84 9.18 17.32
CA ILE A 273 -15.65 8.16 16.64
C ILE A 273 -17.08 8.16 17.18
N GLU A 274 -17.26 8.30 18.50
CA GLU A 274 -18.57 8.43 19.14
C GLU A 274 -19.36 9.62 18.57
N PHE A 275 -18.67 10.75 18.38
CA PHE A 275 -19.29 11.94 17.78
C PHE A 275 -19.68 11.74 16.30
N ILE A 276 -18.84 11.05 15.52
CA ILE A 276 -19.00 10.92 14.05
C ILE A 276 -19.91 9.75 13.65
N SER A 277 -19.87 8.66 14.40
CA SER A 277 -20.57 7.41 14.10
C SER A 277 -20.89 6.65 15.40
N PRO A 278 -21.94 7.06 16.13
CA PRO A 278 -22.34 6.47 17.41
C PRO A 278 -22.53 4.94 17.35
N ASP A 279 -22.91 4.40 16.19
CA ASP A 279 -23.16 2.96 15.98
C ASP A 279 -21.88 2.08 16.07
N ILE A 280 -20.68 2.67 16.23
CA ILE A 280 -19.41 1.92 16.36
C ILE A 280 -19.14 1.51 17.83
N ILE A 281 -19.93 2.01 18.79
CA ILE A 281 -19.76 1.82 20.25
C ILE A 281 -19.60 0.36 20.71
N PRO A 282 -20.36 -0.64 20.21
CA PRO A 282 -20.28 -2.01 20.75
C PRO A 282 -18.91 -2.70 20.52
N LYS A 283 -18.05 -2.16 19.66
CA LYS A 283 -16.70 -2.69 19.37
C LYS A 283 -15.60 -2.16 20.26
N ILE A 284 -15.85 -1.09 21.01
CA ILE A 284 -14.79 -0.44 21.77
C ILE A 284 -15.02 -0.63 23.27
N SER A 285 -16.27 -0.79 23.72
CA SER A 285 -16.58 -1.01 25.14
C SER A 285 -16.08 -2.34 25.72
N ASN A 286 -15.85 -3.38 24.90
CA ASN A 286 -15.30 -4.68 25.33
C ASN A 286 -13.89 -4.98 24.80
N THR A 287 -13.31 -4.10 23.99
CA THR A 287 -12.11 -4.39 23.15
C THR A 287 -11.11 -3.23 23.14
N SER A 288 -11.28 -2.25 24.04
CA SER A 288 -10.69 -0.90 24.03
C SER A 288 -9.16 -0.83 23.94
N ASN A 289 -8.44 -1.93 24.18
CA ASN A 289 -7.00 -1.99 24.06
C ASN A 289 -6.49 -2.86 22.90
N GLU A 290 -7.30 -3.71 22.26
CA GLU A 290 -6.75 -4.76 21.39
C GLU A 290 -6.20 -4.24 20.05
N SER A 291 -6.87 -3.31 19.36
CA SER A 291 -6.43 -2.88 18.01
C SER A 291 -5.15 -2.03 18.02
N THR A 292 -5.08 -1.01 18.89
CA THR A 292 -3.88 -0.16 19.02
C THR A 292 -2.74 -0.92 19.68
N ALA A 293 -3.03 -1.76 20.69
CA ALA A 293 -2.01 -2.59 21.31
C ALA A 293 -1.50 -3.67 20.34
N THR A 294 -2.35 -4.29 19.51
CA THR A 294 -1.91 -5.23 18.45
C THR A 294 -0.97 -4.53 17.47
N ARG A 295 -1.23 -3.29 17.06
CA ARG A 295 -0.34 -2.53 16.16
C ARG A 295 1.01 -2.20 16.80
N LEU A 296 1.01 -1.73 18.05
CA LEU A 296 2.23 -1.41 18.79
C LEU A 296 3.04 -2.69 19.09
N TYR A 297 2.40 -3.72 19.60
CA TYR A 297 3.03 -4.98 19.96
C TYR A 297 3.52 -5.76 18.75
N SER A 298 2.77 -5.80 17.64
CA SER A 298 3.26 -6.40 16.39
C SER A 298 4.53 -5.71 15.90
N THR A 299 4.57 -4.38 15.99
CA THR A 299 5.75 -3.58 15.63
C THR A 299 6.94 -3.88 16.54
N LEU A 300 6.73 -3.96 17.86
CA LEU A 300 7.78 -4.28 18.83
C LEU A 300 8.29 -5.72 18.69
N ILE A 301 7.40 -6.68 18.44
CA ILE A 301 7.73 -8.08 18.17
C ILE A 301 8.64 -8.16 16.94
N ASP A 302 8.22 -7.56 15.82
CA ASP A 302 9.00 -7.60 14.58
C ASP A 302 10.33 -6.89 14.75
N MET A 303 10.37 -5.74 15.43
CA MET A 303 11.62 -5.05 15.76
C MET A 303 12.56 -5.95 16.58
N ASN A 304 12.05 -6.66 17.59
CA ASN A 304 12.84 -7.58 18.39
C ASN A 304 13.41 -8.74 17.54
N LEU A 305 12.58 -9.30 16.66
CA LEU A 305 12.98 -10.36 15.74
C LEU A 305 14.04 -9.88 14.74
N VAL A 306 13.93 -8.65 14.22
CA VAL A 306 14.92 -8.07 13.31
C VAL A 306 16.30 -7.96 13.98
N VAL A 307 16.34 -7.55 15.24
CA VAL A 307 17.58 -7.46 16.02
C VAL A 307 18.19 -8.86 16.26
N ARG A 308 17.36 -9.87 16.53
CA ARG A 308 17.81 -11.25 16.76
C ARG A 308 18.22 -11.99 15.48
N HIS A 309 17.64 -11.60 14.34
CA HIS A 309 17.81 -12.27 13.05
C HIS A 309 18.20 -11.25 11.95
N PRO A 310 19.42 -10.68 12.02
CA PRO A 310 19.83 -9.60 11.10
C PRO A 310 19.89 -10.04 9.63
N PHE A 311 20.06 -11.33 9.36
CA PHE A 311 20.05 -11.91 8.02
C PHE A 311 18.66 -12.32 7.53
N GLY A 312 17.62 -12.13 8.35
CA GLY A 312 16.26 -12.57 8.08
C GLY A 312 15.91 -13.91 8.71
N ILE A 313 14.66 -14.30 8.55
CA ILE A 313 14.03 -15.52 9.11
C ILE A 313 13.46 -16.32 7.95
N ASN A 314 13.53 -17.64 8.05
CA ASN A 314 12.89 -18.54 7.10
C ASN A 314 11.38 -18.23 7.01
N ILE A 315 10.86 -18.09 5.78
CA ILE A 315 9.47 -17.70 5.50
C ILE A 315 8.47 -18.63 6.19
N LEU A 316 8.79 -19.92 6.34
CA LEU A 316 7.93 -20.90 6.98
C LEU A 316 7.92 -20.80 8.52
N GLU A 317 8.91 -20.15 9.10
CA GLU A 317 9.11 -20.08 10.56
C GLU A 317 8.66 -18.72 11.13
N ILE A 318 8.58 -17.67 10.31
CA ILE A 318 8.35 -16.30 10.77
C ILE A 318 7.09 -16.15 11.64
N ASP A 319 5.97 -16.74 11.24
CA ASP A 319 4.70 -16.62 11.97
C ASP A 319 4.76 -17.39 13.30
N SER A 320 5.43 -18.55 13.31
CA SER A 320 5.66 -19.31 14.55
C SER A 320 6.55 -18.55 15.53
N MET A 321 7.58 -17.84 15.04
CA MET A 321 8.48 -17.03 15.86
C MET A 321 7.81 -15.77 16.39
N ARG A 322 6.93 -15.15 15.61
CA ARG A 322 6.07 -14.06 16.07
C ARG A 322 5.13 -14.50 17.18
N ALA A 323 4.45 -15.64 17.02
CA ALA A 323 3.57 -16.19 18.03
C ALA A 323 4.34 -16.51 19.34
N GLN A 324 5.53 -17.11 19.22
CA GLN A 324 6.39 -17.37 20.37
C GLN A 324 6.82 -16.07 21.07
N MET A 325 7.21 -15.04 20.31
CA MET A 325 7.62 -13.75 20.87
C MET A 325 6.46 -13.03 21.55
N ALA A 326 5.26 -13.07 20.98
CA ALA A 326 4.05 -12.55 21.60
C ALA A 326 3.80 -13.22 22.96
N GLY A 327 3.95 -14.54 23.05
CA GLY A 327 3.84 -15.30 24.30
C GLY A 327 4.89 -14.91 25.34
N ILE A 328 6.15 -14.75 24.92
CA ILE A 328 7.25 -14.34 25.82
C ILE A 328 7.01 -12.93 26.38
N LEU A 329 6.59 -12.00 25.53
CA LEU A 329 6.33 -10.61 25.92
C LEU A 329 4.97 -10.43 26.62
N ARG A 330 4.17 -11.51 26.73
CA ARG A 330 2.80 -11.51 27.27
C ARG A 330 1.89 -10.51 26.56
N TYR A 331 2.10 -10.34 25.26
CA TYR A 331 1.28 -9.47 24.43
C TYR A 331 0.11 -10.26 23.87
N MET A 332 -1.11 -9.74 24.03
CA MET A 332 -2.25 -10.22 23.27
C MET A 332 -2.20 -9.56 21.89
N VAL A 333 -1.96 -10.37 20.87
CA VAL A 333 -1.87 -9.91 19.47
C VAL A 333 -2.82 -10.80 18.68
N ASP A 334 -3.80 -10.19 18.02
CA ASP A 334 -4.59 -10.91 17.02
C ASP A 334 -3.66 -11.28 15.86
N GLY A 335 -3.63 -12.55 15.46
CA GLY A 335 -2.53 -13.21 14.73
C GLY A 335 -2.20 -12.68 13.32
N SER A 336 -2.72 -11.52 12.94
CA SER A 336 -2.39 -10.80 11.72
C SER A 336 -1.18 -9.88 11.93
N ASN A 337 -0.09 -10.17 11.23
CA ASN A 337 1.05 -9.26 11.12
C ASN A 337 0.64 -7.97 10.39
N ILE A 338 0.90 -6.81 10.99
CA ILE A 338 0.46 -5.51 10.49
C ILE A 338 1.63 -4.64 9.98
N ASN A 339 2.90 -5.00 10.28
CA ASN A 339 4.06 -4.12 10.05
C ASN A 339 4.86 -4.51 8.81
N THR A 340 4.62 -3.82 7.69
CA THR A 340 5.34 -4.10 6.44
C THR A 340 6.82 -3.75 6.49
N THR A 341 7.21 -2.66 7.17
CA THR A 341 8.60 -2.18 7.16
C THR A 341 9.55 -3.19 7.79
N PHE A 342 9.23 -3.69 8.99
CA PHE A 342 10.07 -4.70 9.65
C PHE A 342 9.89 -6.08 9.03
N THR A 343 8.71 -6.41 8.52
CA THR A 343 8.51 -7.66 7.77
C THR A 343 9.47 -7.78 6.58
N MET A 344 9.74 -6.69 5.86
CA MET A 344 10.73 -6.71 4.78
C MET A 344 12.15 -6.98 5.29
N MET A 345 12.52 -6.48 6.47
CA MET A 345 13.79 -6.82 7.09
C MET A 345 13.85 -8.29 7.53
N LEU A 346 12.72 -8.85 8.00
CA LEU A 346 12.64 -10.25 8.39
C LEU A 346 12.70 -11.19 7.18
N TYR A 347 12.09 -10.86 6.04
CA TYR A 347 12.11 -11.74 4.87
C TYR A 347 13.40 -11.68 4.06
N TYR A 348 14.03 -10.50 3.96
CA TYR A 348 15.17 -10.28 3.07
C TYR A 348 16.47 -9.98 3.82
N GLY A 349 16.42 -9.80 5.14
CA GLY A 349 17.52 -9.32 5.95
C GLY A 349 17.50 -7.79 6.13
N VAL A 350 18.24 -7.32 7.13
CA VAL A 350 18.26 -5.91 7.55
C VAL A 350 18.76 -4.99 6.43
N ILE A 351 19.81 -5.38 5.70
CA ILE A 351 20.40 -4.53 4.65
C ILE A 351 19.39 -4.28 3.52
N PRO A 352 18.80 -5.30 2.87
CA PRO A 352 17.75 -5.06 1.87
C PRO A 352 16.52 -4.35 2.43
N GLY A 353 16.11 -4.66 3.67
CA GLY A 353 14.97 -4.01 4.31
C GLY A 353 15.18 -2.52 4.61
N LEU A 354 16.38 -2.11 5.04
CA LEU A 354 16.75 -0.70 5.20
C LEU A 354 16.78 0.03 3.86
N LEU A 355 17.26 -0.63 2.80
CA LEU A 355 17.22 -0.06 1.46
C LEU A 355 15.79 0.09 0.94
N TYR A 356 14.90 -0.85 1.27
CA TYR A 356 13.47 -0.71 0.98
C TYR A 356 12.85 0.48 1.72
N LEU A 357 13.15 0.66 3.01
CA LEU A 357 12.72 1.83 3.77
C LEU A 357 13.26 3.13 3.16
N PHE A 358 14.52 3.14 2.74
CA PHE A 358 15.10 4.29 2.05
C PHE A 358 14.41 4.57 0.72
N LEU A 359 14.06 3.54 -0.07
CA LEU A 359 13.28 3.68 -1.29
C LEU A 359 11.91 4.32 -1.03
N GLN A 360 11.22 3.90 0.04
CA GLN A 360 9.94 4.51 0.44
C GLN A 360 10.09 6.00 0.78
N ILE A 361 11.10 6.33 1.60
CA ILE A 361 11.40 7.71 1.99
C ILE A 361 11.70 8.54 0.74
N LYS A 362 12.64 8.08 -0.09
CA LYS A 362 13.02 8.74 -1.34
C LYS A 362 11.81 8.97 -2.24
N ALA A 363 10.97 7.95 -2.41
CA ALA A 363 9.76 8.04 -3.22
C ALA A 363 8.80 9.12 -2.72
N CYS A 364 8.49 9.14 -1.42
CA CYS A 364 7.60 10.15 -0.82
C CYS A 364 8.13 11.56 -1.04
N PHE A 365 9.45 11.77 -0.90
CA PHE A 365 10.09 13.05 -1.14
C PHE A 365 10.10 13.50 -2.60
N MET A 366 9.89 12.58 -3.55
CA MET A 366 9.80 12.87 -4.99
C MET A 366 8.37 13.10 -5.51
N MET A 367 7.37 12.90 -4.65
CA MET A 367 5.96 13.12 -5.01
C MET A 367 5.59 14.60 -5.08
N SER A 368 6.32 15.46 -4.37
CA SER A 368 6.10 16.91 -4.34
C SER A 368 7.43 17.67 -4.27
N ASP A 369 7.48 18.85 -4.88
CA ASP A 369 8.64 19.76 -4.79
C ASP A 369 8.73 20.43 -3.40
N ASN A 370 7.62 20.47 -2.66
CA ASN A 370 7.55 21.02 -1.31
C ASN A 370 7.90 19.95 -0.26
N ARG A 371 9.04 20.15 0.44
CA ARG A 371 9.55 19.22 1.47
C ARG A 371 8.59 18.98 2.64
N PHE A 372 7.75 19.96 2.99
CA PHE A 372 6.75 19.78 4.05
C PHE A 372 5.62 18.87 3.59
N ILE A 373 5.11 19.08 2.36
CA ILE A 373 4.14 18.17 1.75
C ILE A 373 4.72 16.76 1.66
N SER A 374 5.96 16.62 1.23
CA SER A 374 6.67 15.35 1.17
C SER A 374 6.79 14.65 2.54
N ALA A 375 7.05 15.40 3.62
CA ALA A 375 7.08 14.85 4.97
C ALA A 375 5.70 14.35 5.42
N VAL A 376 4.63 15.10 5.10
CA VAL A 376 3.24 14.68 5.37
C VAL A 376 2.90 13.39 4.61
N ILE A 377 3.26 13.30 3.34
CA ILE A 377 3.09 12.10 2.51
C ILE A 377 3.83 10.91 3.12
N LEU A 378 5.05 11.11 3.60
CA LEU A 378 5.83 10.06 4.27
C LEU A 378 5.09 9.54 5.50
N VAL A 379 4.59 10.42 6.38
CA VAL A 379 3.85 10.00 7.57
C VAL A 379 2.59 9.21 7.19
N ILE A 380 1.80 9.71 6.23
CA ILE A 380 0.61 8.98 5.77
C ILE A 380 0.99 7.60 5.23
N THR A 381 2.01 7.53 4.39
CA THR A 381 2.47 6.29 3.77
C THR A 381 2.96 5.29 4.82
N LEU A 382 3.75 5.74 5.79
CA LEU A 382 4.25 4.89 6.88
C LEU A 382 3.11 4.37 7.75
N ILE A 383 2.07 5.17 8.00
CA ILE A 383 0.88 4.69 8.71
C ILE A 383 0.19 3.63 7.86
N ILE A 384 -0.13 3.90 6.58
CA ILE A 384 -0.83 2.94 5.70
C ILE A 384 -0.10 1.58 5.69
N ILE A 385 1.18 1.56 5.35
CA ILE A 385 1.93 0.30 5.17
C ILE A 385 2.17 -0.47 6.48
N ASN A 386 2.06 0.19 7.64
CA ASN A 386 2.25 -0.45 8.95
C ASN A 386 0.95 -0.60 9.74
N THR A 387 -0.20 -0.21 9.16
CA THR A 387 -1.54 -0.46 9.72
C THR A 387 -2.26 -1.63 9.08
N GLU A 388 -1.74 -2.18 7.98
CA GLU A 388 -2.20 -3.42 7.38
C GLU A 388 -1.04 -4.22 6.76
N PRO A 389 -1.18 -5.54 6.58
CA PRO A 389 -0.20 -6.38 5.89
C PRO A 389 -0.04 -6.00 4.41
N HIS A 390 0.79 -4.99 4.15
CA HIS A 390 1.16 -4.54 2.81
C HIS A 390 2.46 -5.20 2.30
N TYR A 391 3.03 -6.16 3.05
CA TYR A 391 4.36 -6.73 2.79
C TYR A 391 4.49 -7.58 1.51
N MET A 392 3.38 -7.85 0.82
CA MET A 392 3.35 -8.43 -0.55
C MET A 392 2.56 -7.56 -1.53
N THR A 393 2.29 -6.29 -1.19
CA THR A 393 1.48 -5.42 -2.06
C THR A 393 2.33 -4.83 -3.18
N LEU A 394 2.27 -5.52 -4.31
CA LEU A 394 2.89 -5.12 -5.57
C LEU A 394 2.62 -3.66 -5.92
N LEU A 395 1.43 -3.13 -5.61
CA LEU A 395 1.07 -1.75 -5.95
C LEU A 395 1.97 -0.71 -5.25
N PHE A 396 2.08 -0.74 -3.92
CA PHE A 396 2.85 0.27 -3.18
C PHE A 396 4.33 0.19 -3.51
N THR A 397 4.90 -1.02 -3.62
CA THR A 397 6.27 -1.22 -4.09
C THR A 397 6.48 -0.64 -5.49
N THR A 398 5.50 -0.81 -6.40
CA THR A 398 5.54 -0.23 -7.75
C THR A 398 5.58 1.30 -7.69
N PHE A 399 4.75 1.93 -6.84
CA PHE A 399 4.80 3.38 -6.63
C PHE A 399 6.15 3.85 -6.11
N PHE A 400 6.70 3.18 -5.09
CA PHE A 400 7.99 3.56 -4.52
C PHE A 400 9.10 3.52 -5.58
N MET A 401 9.15 2.44 -6.37
CA MET A 401 10.13 2.32 -7.44
C MET A 401 9.95 3.37 -8.55
N TYR A 402 8.71 3.71 -8.94
CA TYR A 402 8.44 4.76 -9.91
C TYR A 402 8.93 6.13 -9.45
N PHE A 403 8.54 6.55 -8.25
CA PHE A 403 8.89 7.87 -7.74
C PHE A 403 10.37 7.97 -7.39
N ALA A 404 10.99 6.90 -6.88
CA ALA A 404 12.43 6.86 -6.61
C ALA A 404 13.30 7.03 -7.87
N ARG A 405 12.78 6.63 -9.05
CA ARG A 405 13.45 6.74 -10.36
C ARG A 405 13.40 8.14 -10.97
N LYS A 406 12.48 9.00 -10.52
CA LYS A 406 12.25 10.34 -11.11
C LYS A 406 13.50 11.25 -11.07
N ILE A 407 14.44 11.01 -10.15
CA ILE A 407 15.74 11.72 -10.05
C ILE A 407 16.62 11.46 -11.27
N GLU A 408 16.73 10.21 -11.71
CA GLU A 408 17.79 9.78 -12.63
C GLU A 408 17.51 10.23 -14.07
N LYS A 409 16.25 10.50 -14.42
CA LYS A 409 15.89 11.09 -15.72
C LYS A 409 16.14 12.59 -15.78
N ASN A 410 16.01 13.32 -14.67
CA ASN A 410 16.26 14.76 -14.65
C ASN A 410 17.77 15.05 -14.62
N GLU A 411 18.53 14.34 -13.77
CA GLU A 411 19.99 14.50 -13.69
C GLU A 411 20.71 14.07 -14.99
N TYR A 412 20.26 13.00 -15.66
CA TYR A 412 20.83 12.57 -16.95
C TYR A 412 20.58 13.57 -18.09
N ASN A 413 19.42 14.23 -18.09
CA ASN A 413 19.10 15.24 -19.10
C ASN A 413 19.86 16.54 -18.86
N GLU A 414 20.09 16.94 -17.60
CA GLU A 414 20.91 18.10 -17.24
C GLU A 414 22.37 17.89 -17.66
N MET A 415 22.96 16.72 -17.36
CA MET A 415 24.33 16.37 -17.77
C MET A 415 24.55 16.29 -19.30
N GLN A 416 23.51 16.02 -20.10
CA GLN A 416 23.59 16.06 -21.57
C GLN A 416 23.32 17.44 -22.16
N SER A 417 22.81 18.39 -21.38
CA SER A 417 22.59 19.78 -21.81
C SER A 417 23.76 20.72 -21.48
N GLU A 418 24.64 20.27 -20.58
CA GLU A 418 25.86 21.00 -20.16
C GLU A 418 27.14 20.50 -20.85
N GLY A 419 27.05 19.53 -21.76
CA GLY A 419 28.15 19.04 -22.62
C GLY A 419 27.80 19.16 -24.09
#